data_AF-Q8YZZ0-F1
#
_entry.id   AF-Q8YZZ0-F1
#
_cell.length_a   1.000
_cell.length_b   1.000
_cell.length_c   1.000
_cell.angle_alpha   90.00
_cell.angle_beta   90.00
_cell.angle_gamma   90.00
#
_symmetry.space_group_name_H-M   'P 1'
#
loop_
_entity.id
_entity.type
_entity.pdbx_description
1 polymer ?
#
loop_
_entity_poly.entity_id
_entity_poly.type
_entity_poly.pdbx_seq_one_letter_code
_entity_poly.pdbx_strand_id
1 'polypeptide(L)'
;MKFGRITVAVNPAYTTSQCSNCGAVVKKSLSTRTHVCECGFVMDRDWNAAINILKLALGTTGHVGTWIYDPNASGDSSSTHAGEILCEQVGSMNEESPHL
;
A
#
# COMPACT_ATOMS: atom_id res chain seq x y z
N MET A 1 7.71 -24.12 -9.47
CA MET A 1 7.91 -23.28 -8.27
C MET A 1 8.32 -24.19 -7.11
N LYS A 2 9.50 -24.00 -6.53
CA LYS A 2 10.16 -25.00 -5.65
C LYS A 2 9.74 -24.94 -4.16
N PHE A 3 8.88 -23.99 -3.76
CA PHE A 3 8.57 -23.71 -2.34
C PHE A 3 7.11 -23.44 -1.97
N GLY A 4 6.12 -23.71 -2.83
CA GLY A 4 4.69 -23.54 -2.50
C GLY A 4 4.29 -22.13 -2.04
N ARG A 5 5.13 -21.12 -2.28
CA ARG A 5 4.96 -19.74 -1.83
C ARG A 5 4.77 -18.83 -3.04
N ILE A 6 3.85 -17.89 -2.90
CA ILE A 6 3.62 -16.83 -3.88
C ILE A 6 4.67 -15.73 -3.64
N THR A 7 5.28 -15.25 -4.72
CA THR A 7 6.27 -14.16 -4.69
C THR A 7 5.77 -13.01 -5.54
N VAL A 8 5.83 -11.79 -5.00
CA VAL A 8 5.44 -10.56 -5.68
C VAL A 8 6.68 -9.71 -5.92
N ALA A 9 6.91 -9.32 -7.16
CA ALA A 9 7.99 -8.40 -7.49
C ALA A 9 7.59 -6.96 -7.15
N VAL A 10 8.47 -6.23 -6.47
CA VAL A 10 8.30 -4.81 -6.16
C VAL A 10 9.47 -4.00 -6.71
N ASN A 11 9.26 -2.70 -6.93
CA ASN A 11 10.34 -1.80 -7.31
C ASN A 11 11.34 -1.65 -6.14
N PRO A 12 12.63 -1.99 -6.32
CA PRO A 12 13.61 -1.92 -5.24
C PRO A 12 14.04 -0.49 -4.90
N ALA A 13 13.75 0.50 -5.74
CA ALA A 13 14.22 1.86 -5.58
C ALA A 13 13.71 2.51 -4.28
N TYR A 14 14.58 3.28 -3.62
CA TYR A 14 14.29 4.09 -2.42
C TYR A 14 13.89 3.35 -1.14
N THR A 15 13.73 2.03 -1.17
CA THR A 15 13.27 1.20 -0.04
C THR A 15 14.12 1.38 1.24
N THR A 16 15.44 1.57 1.11
CA THR A 16 16.35 1.77 2.26
C THR A 16 16.41 3.20 2.79
N SER A 17 16.06 4.17 1.93
CA SER A 17 16.20 5.61 2.21
C SER A 17 14.88 6.22 2.68
N GLN A 18 13.75 5.70 2.21
CA GLN A 18 12.43 6.14 2.62
C GLN A 18 12.13 5.69 4.06
N CYS A 19 11.61 6.60 4.88
CA CYS A 19 11.14 6.28 6.22
C CYS A 19 9.85 5.48 6.12
N SER A 20 9.82 4.29 6.71
CA SER A 20 8.62 3.47 6.74
C SER A 20 7.49 4.06 7.60
N ASN A 21 7.80 5.00 8.50
CA ASN A 21 6.79 5.67 9.32
C ASN A 21 6.15 6.86 8.59
N CYS A 22 6.95 7.84 8.15
CA CYS A 22 6.43 9.11 7.60
C CYS A 22 6.61 9.28 6.08
N GLY A 23 7.29 8.35 5.40
CA GLY A 23 7.54 8.45 3.96
C GLY A 23 8.65 9.42 3.55
N ALA A 24 9.28 10.14 4.49
CA ALA A 24 10.37 11.07 4.19
C ALA A 24 11.63 10.33 3.68
N VAL A 25 12.35 10.93 2.72
CA VAL A 25 13.58 10.36 2.18
C VAL A 25 14.77 10.83 3.01
N VAL A 26 15.39 9.91 3.74
CA VAL A 26 16.62 10.16 4.50
C VAL A 26 17.83 9.82 3.63
N LYS A 27 18.60 10.84 3.24
CA LYS A 27 19.85 10.65 2.50
C LYS A 27 20.93 10.11 3.44
N LYS A 28 21.50 8.97 3.10
CA LYS A 28 22.54 8.29 3.87
C LYS A 28 23.35 7.35 2.98
N SER A 29 24.58 7.04 3.39
CA SER A 29 25.42 6.07 2.70
C SER A 29 25.00 4.62 3.03
N LEU A 30 25.44 3.68 2.19
CA LEU A 30 25.26 2.24 2.43
C LEU A 30 26.02 1.73 3.67
N SER A 31 26.94 2.50 4.23
CA SER A 31 27.63 2.18 5.48
C SER A 31 26.78 2.46 6.73
N THR A 32 25.80 3.37 6.63
CA THR A 32 24.93 3.70 7.76
C THR A 32 23.88 2.62 7.95
N ARG A 33 23.99 1.87 9.06
CA ARG A 33 23.09 0.75 9.39
C ARG A 33 21.85 1.17 10.17
N THR A 34 21.87 2.31 10.85
CA THR A 34 20.70 2.85 11.56
C THR A 34 19.93 3.82 10.66
N HIS A 35 18.64 3.59 10.47
CA HIS A 35 17.70 4.57 9.94
C HIS A 35 17.30 5.52 11.08
N VAL A 36 17.72 6.78 11.00
CA VAL A 36 17.27 7.85 11.89
C VAL A 36 16.51 8.86 11.03
N CYS A 37 15.24 9.08 11.35
CA CYS A 37 14.40 10.05 10.66
C CYS A 37 14.05 11.23 11.58
N GLU A 38 13.86 12.41 10.99
CA GLU A 38 13.43 13.62 11.70
C GLU A 38 12.05 13.47 12.35
N CYS A 39 11.23 12.52 11.90
CA CYS A 39 9.95 12.19 12.55
C CYS A 39 10.12 11.45 13.91
N GLY A 40 11.35 11.24 14.37
CA GLY A 40 11.67 10.52 15.60
C GLY A 40 11.77 9.00 15.42
N PHE A 41 11.58 8.48 14.20
CA PHE A 41 11.68 7.06 13.93
C PHE A 41 13.14 6.59 13.83
N VAL A 42 13.54 5.67 14.71
CA VAL A 42 14.89 5.10 14.78
C VAL A 42 14.81 3.58 14.75
N MET A 43 15.41 2.96 13.74
CA MET A 43 15.42 1.50 13.58
C MET A 43 16.59 1.06 12.70
N ASP A 44 16.89 -0.24 12.66
CA ASP A 44 17.81 -0.79 11.66
C ASP A 44 17.31 -0.49 10.22
N ARG A 45 18.25 -0.17 9.33
CA ARG A 45 17.98 0.21 7.94
C ARG A 45 17.35 -0.94 7.15
N ASP A 46 17.82 -2.16 7.36
CA ASP A 46 17.38 -3.33 6.61
C ASP A 46 15.97 -3.73 7.09
N TRP A 47 15.67 -3.58 8.38
CA TRP A 47 14.30 -3.71 8.90
C TRP A 47 13.36 -2.64 8.32
N ASN A 48 13.79 -1.38 8.27
CA ASN A 48 13.00 -0.30 7.67
C ASN A 48 12.72 -0.58 6.17
N ALA A 49 13.72 -1.10 5.45
CA ALA A 49 13.57 -1.48 4.05
C ALA A 49 12.59 -2.64 3.88
N ALA A 50 12.61 -3.65 4.75
CA ALA A 50 11.67 -4.76 4.72
C ALA A 50 10.21 -4.29 4.90
N ILE A 51 9.95 -3.33 5.80
CA ILE A 51 8.61 -2.75 5.96
C ILE A 51 8.17 -2.02 4.69
N ASN A 52 9.05 -1.23 4.07
CA ASN A 52 8.74 -0.54 2.83
C ASN A 52 8.43 -1.52 1.69
N ILE A 53 9.22 -2.60 1.56
CA ILE A 53 8.98 -3.67 0.59
C ILE A 53 7.62 -4.33 0.81
N LEU A 54 7.27 -4.63 2.07
CA LEU A 54 5.96 -5.18 2.42
C LEU A 54 4.82 -4.23 2.02
N LYS A 55 4.94 -2.94 2.33
CA LYS A 55 3.94 -1.93 1.95
C LYS A 55 3.76 -1.81 0.44
N LEU A 56 4.85 -1.82 -0.32
CA LEU A 56 4.80 -1.82 -1.79
C LEU A 56 4.16 -3.09 -2.35
N ALA A 57 4.49 -4.26 -1.78
CA ALA A 57 3.92 -5.53 -2.19
C ALA A 57 2.42 -5.56 -1.97
N LEU A 58 1.97 -5.16 -0.78
CA LEU A 58 0.54 -5.05 -0.42
C LEU A 58 -0.23 -4.05 -1.28
N GLY A 59 0.42 -2.97 -1.76
CA GLY A 59 -0.21 -2.05 -2.71
C GLY A 59 -0.24 -2.57 -4.15
N THR A 60 0.65 -3.50 -4.51
CA THR A 60 0.73 -4.08 -5.86
C THR A 60 -0.26 -5.22 -6.05
N THR A 61 -0.42 -6.05 -5.02
CA THR A 61 -1.51 -7.02 -4.93
C THR A 61 -2.78 -6.26 -4.53
N GLY A 62 -3.77 -6.13 -5.41
CA GLY A 62 -5.09 -5.57 -5.04
C GLY A 62 -5.82 -6.40 -3.97
N HIS A 63 -7.13 -6.62 -4.10
CA HIS A 63 -7.96 -7.46 -3.19
C HIS A 63 -7.55 -8.96 -3.14
N VAL A 64 -6.27 -9.30 -3.02
CA VAL A 64 -5.78 -10.68 -2.92
C VAL A 64 -6.20 -11.31 -1.58
N GLY A 65 -6.55 -10.49 -0.57
CA GLY A 65 -7.07 -10.96 0.72
C GLY A 65 -8.60 -11.10 0.82
N THR A 66 -9.38 -10.43 -0.05
CA THR A 66 -10.84 -10.38 0.10
C THR A 66 -11.52 -11.74 -0.16
N TRP A 67 -10.91 -12.60 -0.97
CA TRP A 67 -11.46 -13.92 -1.30
C TRP A 67 -11.36 -14.96 -0.18
N ILE A 68 -10.66 -14.67 0.92
CA ILE A 68 -10.39 -15.67 1.97
C ILE A 68 -11.30 -15.55 3.19
N TYR A 69 -11.96 -14.40 3.43
CA TYR A 69 -12.81 -14.26 4.63
C TYR A 69 -14.15 -13.55 4.44
N ASP A 70 -14.31 -12.67 3.44
CA ASP A 70 -15.54 -11.90 3.27
C ASP A 70 -15.91 -11.78 1.78
N PRO A 71 -16.80 -12.64 1.25
CA PRO A 71 -17.20 -12.59 -0.16
C PRO A 71 -17.95 -11.31 -0.55
N ASN A 72 -18.33 -10.48 0.43
CA ASN A 72 -19.20 -9.32 0.25
C ASN A 72 -18.50 -8.04 0.71
N ALA A 73 -17.43 -7.63 0.04
CA ALA A 73 -16.93 -6.26 0.18
C ALA A 73 -17.91 -5.29 -0.50
N SER A 74 -18.90 -4.80 0.24
CA SER A 74 -19.79 -3.73 -0.21
C SER A 74 -19.01 -2.41 -0.24
N GLY A 75 -18.93 -1.76 -1.40
CA GLY A 75 -18.22 -0.49 -1.55
C GLY A 75 -18.94 0.64 -0.83
N ASP A 76 -18.21 1.41 -0.01
CA ASP A 76 -18.78 2.56 0.69
C ASP A 76 -19.29 3.61 -0.30
N SER A 77 -20.53 4.04 -0.09
CA SER A 77 -21.17 5.09 -0.89
C SER A 77 -20.59 6.45 -0.52
N SER A 78 -19.83 7.06 -1.43
CA SER A 78 -19.30 8.42 -1.29
C SER A 78 -20.45 9.43 -1.19
N SER A 79 -20.56 10.15 -0.07
CA SER A 79 -21.56 11.20 0.11
C SER A 79 -21.07 12.52 -0.50
N THR A 80 -21.60 12.92 -1.64
CA THR A 80 -21.35 14.23 -2.24
C THR A 80 -22.21 15.29 -1.54
N HIS A 81 -21.60 16.21 -0.79
CA HIS A 81 -22.27 17.43 -0.35
C HIS A 81 -22.30 18.44 -1.52
N ALA A 82 -23.49 18.89 -1.90
CA ALA A 82 -23.67 19.85 -2.98
C ALA A 82 -23.26 21.28 -2.55
N GLY A 83 -22.19 21.80 -3.14
CA GLY A 83 -21.79 23.21 -3.04
C GLY A 83 -20.39 23.48 -3.58
N GLU A 84 -20.31 24.00 -4.81
CA GLU A 84 -19.14 24.55 -5.52
C GLU A 84 -18.20 23.57 -6.27
N ILE A 85 -18.46 23.48 -7.59
CA ILE A 85 -17.58 23.20 -8.73
C ILE A 85 -16.44 22.19 -8.48
N LEU A 86 -16.71 20.90 -8.68
CA LEU A 86 -15.68 19.88 -8.89
C LEU A 86 -16.00 19.10 -10.18
N CYS A 87 -15.02 19.04 -11.09
CA CYS A 87 -15.13 18.29 -12.34
C CYS A 87 -15.37 16.81 -12.06
N GLU A 88 -16.29 16.25 -12.84
CA GLU A 88 -17.01 15.00 -12.62
C GLU A 88 -16.14 13.76 -12.34
N GLN A 89 -16.57 12.96 -11.36
CA GLN A 89 -16.37 11.51 -11.38
C GLN A 89 -17.76 10.87 -11.35
N VAL A 90 -18.17 10.34 -12.50
CA VAL A 90 -19.43 9.59 -12.63
C VAL A 90 -19.21 8.17 -12.09
N GLY A 91 -19.83 7.86 -10.96
CA GLY A 91 -19.92 6.50 -10.44
C GLY A 91 -21.03 5.75 -11.17
N SER A 92 -20.68 4.76 -11.98
CA SER A 92 -21.65 3.85 -12.58
C SER A 92 -22.05 2.79 -11.56
N MET A 93 -23.35 2.69 -11.26
CA MET A 93 -23.88 1.61 -10.44
C MET A 93 -24.30 0.47 -11.36
N ASN A 94 -23.47 -0.56 -11.47
CA ASN A 94 -23.89 -1.83 -12.07
C ASN A 94 -24.33 -2.78 -10.95
N GLU A 95 -25.65 -2.87 -10.74
CA GLU A 95 -26.25 -4.00 -10.02
C GLU A 95 -26.22 -5.23 -10.92
N GLU A 96 -25.39 -6.21 -10.58
CA GLU A 96 -25.50 -7.54 -11.21
C GLU A 96 -26.56 -8.35 -10.44
N SER A 97 -27.54 -8.83 -11.19
CA SER A 97 -28.71 -9.55 -10.68
C SER A 97 -28.30 -10.88 -10.02
N PRO A 98 -28.93 -11.29 -8.91
CA PRO A 98 -28.63 -12.58 -8.29
C PRO A 98 -29.11 -13.71 -9.21
N HIS A 99 -28.16 -14.43 -9.79
CA HIS A 99 -28.44 -15.66 -10.51
C HIS A 99 -28.72 -16.77 -9.49
N LEU A 100 -29.93 -17.33 -9.56
CA LEU A 100 -30.36 -18.53 -8.83
C LEU A 100 -29.43 -19.73 -9.09
#